data_AF-A0A7S0R0L7-F1
#
_entry.id   AF-A0A7S0R0L7-F1
#
_cell.length_a   1.000
_cell.length_b   1.000
_cell.length_c   1.000
_cell.angle_alpha   90.00
_cell.angle_beta   90.00
_cell.angle_gamma   90.00
#
_symmetry.space_group_name_H-M   'P 1'
#
loop_
_entity.id
_entity.type
_entity.pdbx_description
1 polymer ?
#
loop_
_entity_poly.entity_id
_entity_poly.type
_entity_poly.pdbx_seq_one_letter_code
_entity_poly.pdbx_strand_id
1 'polypeptide(L)'
;MTTVQTSNSDAVRLLEAQRARKAAQEDALKLANRVQQLKKEEEKAAKRINETRKRAGEIHKLRKRNEDFRLEKEQFYAHKNRELAAQMENLMTSKRESEKRKQQAAEILARQKRELREATRADQMAHERMLAEQRLMERKVALGKKERVKKDHIVQRDRALSEKSQRIEENRKAYELRLAEELKEQSKKEKELQKLATMELELIEKLQKKQMEQRNAYEDLEVALGLRKPQERGGSRGNQQMTVQEQQLEPEEPDEAEVARQFGVLDVDGTGFINTSQLQQLMESLGIALNGAQLEQATMQLDKNNSGKISYGEFLLWWSG
;
A
#
# COMPACT_ATOMS: atom_id res chain seq x y z
N MET A 1 -167.30 64.20 -52.56
CA MET A 1 -166.67 64.84 -51.39
C MET A 1 -165.31 64.22 -51.14
N THR A 2 -164.28 64.54 -51.94
CA THR A 2 -162.98 63.80 -51.85
C THR A 2 -161.75 64.57 -52.33
N THR A 3 -161.89 65.76 -52.90
CA THR A 3 -160.80 66.56 -53.50
C THR A 3 -160.17 67.60 -52.58
N VAL A 4 -160.66 67.77 -51.34
CA VAL A 4 -160.16 68.77 -50.37
C VAL A 4 -159.24 68.15 -49.30
N GLN A 5 -159.26 66.81 -49.14
CA GLN A 5 -158.38 66.12 -48.19
C GLN A 5 -156.97 65.84 -48.77
N THR A 6 -156.82 65.76 -50.09
CA THR A 6 -155.52 65.51 -50.76
C THR A 6 -154.59 66.71 -50.67
N SER A 7 -155.07 67.92 -50.99
CA SER A 7 -154.28 69.16 -50.96
C SER A 7 -153.70 69.50 -49.58
N ASN A 8 -154.44 69.19 -48.51
CA ASN A 8 -153.94 69.39 -47.13
C ASN A 8 -152.91 68.32 -46.72
N SER A 9 -153.00 67.09 -47.27
CA SER A 9 -152.03 66.02 -47.05
C SER A 9 -150.69 66.33 -47.72
N ASP A 10 -150.71 66.81 -48.97
CA ASP A 10 -149.48 67.12 -49.72
C ASP A 10 -148.70 68.31 -49.10
N ALA A 11 -149.40 69.30 -48.53
CA ALA A 11 -148.78 70.41 -47.80
C ALA A 11 -148.04 69.94 -46.53
N VAL A 12 -148.61 68.99 -45.77
CA VAL A 12 -147.96 68.40 -44.59
C VAL A 12 -146.72 67.61 -45.00
N ARG A 13 -146.81 66.79 -46.04
CA ARG A 13 -145.68 65.99 -46.56
C ARG A 13 -144.54 66.88 -47.07
N LEU A 14 -144.86 68.03 -47.68
CA LEU A 14 -143.85 69.03 -48.08
C LEU A 14 -143.14 69.66 -46.87
N LEU A 15 -143.87 70.01 -45.80
CA LEU A 15 -143.29 70.55 -44.57
C LEU A 15 -142.38 69.53 -43.87
N GLU A 16 -142.81 68.27 -43.80
CA GLU A 16 -142.02 67.16 -43.26
C GLU A 16 -140.75 66.92 -44.09
N ALA A 17 -140.85 66.92 -45.42
CA ALA A 17 -139.70 66.83 -46.31
C ALA A 17 -138.73 68.03 -46.16
N GLN A 18 -139.24 69.24 -45.94
CA GLN A 18 -138.41 70.42 -45.65
C GLN A 18 -137.69 70.31 -44.29
N ARG A 19 -138.37 69.82 -43.25
CA ARG A 19 -137.76 69.57 -41.93
C ARG A 19 -136.71 68.46 -41.99
N ALA A 20 -137.00 67.35 -42.67
CA ALA A 20 -136.07 66.25 -42.90
C ALA A 20 -134.84 66.71 -43.70
N ARG A 21 -135.04 67.52 -44.75
CA ARG A 21 -133.95 68.15 -45.51
C ARG A 21 -133.06 69.03 -44.62
N LYS A 22 -133.66 69.86 -43.75
CA LYS A 22 -132.90 70.72 -42.84
C LYS A 22 -132.11 69.90 -41.82
N ALA A 23 -132.71 68.87 -41.21
CA ALA A 23 -132.01 67.96 -40.29
C ALA A 23 -130.84 67.25 -40.99
N ALA A 24 -131.05 66.72 -42.20
CA ALA A 24 -130.00 66.10 -42.99
C ALA A 24 -128.87 67.08 -43.38
N GLN A 25 -129.17 68.36 -43.60
CA GLN A 25 -128.17 69.41 -43.82
C GLN A 25 -127.36 69.73 -42.56
N GLU A 26 -128.01 69.82 -41.40
CA GLU A 26 -127.34 70.03 -40.10
C GLU A 26 -126.45 68.83 -39.73
N ASP A 27 -126.90 67.61 -39.98
CA ASP A 27 -126.11 66.40 -39.73
C ASP A 27 -124.97 66.22 -40.74
N ALA A 28 -125.18 66.57 -42.01
CA ALA A 28 -124.10 66.65 -43.01
C ALA A 28 -123.02 67.68 -42.60
N LEU A 29 -123.41 68.82 -42.02
CA LEU A 29 -122.48 69.83 -41.51
C LEU A 29 -121.69 69.31 -40.28
N LYS A 30 -122.36 68.67 -39.32
CA LYS A 30 -121.69 68.01 -38.16
C LYS A 30 -120.71 66.93 -38.64
N LEU A 31 -121.11 66.12 -39.63
CA LEU A 31 -120.27 65.08 -40.22
C LEU A 31 -119.06 65.69 -40.95
N ALA A 32 -119.25 66.75 -41.74
CA ALA A 32 -118.17 67.47 -42.42
C ALA A 32 -117.15 68.04 -41.43
N ASN A 33 -117.62 68.67 -40.34
CA ASN A 33 -116.77 69.17 -39.26
C ASN A 33 -115.98 68.04 -38.59
N ARG A 34 -116.63 66.91 -38.29
CA ARG A 34 -115.97 65.72 -37.71
C ARG A 34 -114.93 65.13 -38.66
N VAL A 35 -115.23 65.01 -39.95
CA VAL A 35 -114.29 64.56 -40.99
C VAL A 35 -113.09 65.52 -41.09
N GLN A 36 -113.31 66.84 -41.01
CA GLN A 36 -112.23 67.81 -41.03
C GLN A 36 -111.34 67.72 -39.78
N GLN A 37 -111.91 67.47 -38.60
CA GLN A 37 -111.14 67.23 -37.38
C GLN A 37 -110.32 65.94 -37.47
N LEU A 38 -110.94 64.83 -37.89
CA LEU A 38 -110.26 63.54 -38.05
C LEU A 38 -109.10 63.64 -39.06
N LYS A 39 -109.26 64.36 -40.18
CA LYS A 39 -108.17 64.62 -41.13
C LYS A 39 -107.01 65.42 -40.50
N LYS A 40 -107.30 66.42 -39.65
CA LYS A 40 -106.26 67.17 -38.92
C LYS A 40 -105.56 66.32 -37.87
N GLU A 41 -106.26 65.38 -37.24
CA GLU A 41 -105.69 64.44 -36.27
C GLU A 41 -104.85 63.36 -36.97
N GLU A 42 -105.32 62.82 -38.09
CA GLU A 42 -104.59 61.92 -38.98
C GLU A 42 -103.30 62.56 -39.49
N GLU A 43 -103.34 63.82 -39.97
CA GLU A 43 -102.15 64.55 -40.42
C GLU A 43 -101.12 64.73 -39.28
N LYS A 44 -101.59 65.04 -38.05
CA LYS A 44 -100.73 65.12 -36.86
C LYS A 44 -100.14 63.75 -36.50
N ALA A 45 -100.93 62.68 -36.58
CA ALA A 45 -100.47 61.32 -36.34
C ALA A 45 -99.43 60.88 -37.38
N ALA A 46 -99.67 61.15 -38.67
CA ALA A 46 -98.75 60.87 -39.76
C ALA A 46 -97.41 61.62 -39.59
N LYS A 47 -97.44 62.90 -39.18
CA LYS A 47 -96.24 63.67 -38.84
C LYS A 47 -95.45 63.03 -37.70
N ARG A 48 -96.11 62.65 -36.59
CA ARG A 48 -95.48 61.93 -35.47
C ARG A 48 -94.90 60.58 -35.88
N ILE A 49 -95.60 59.80 -36.69
CA ILE A 49 -95.13 58.50 -37.20
C ILE A 49 -93.90 58.68 -38.09
N ASN A 50 -93.89 59.68 -38.97
CA ASN A 50 -92.74 59.99 -39.83
C ASN A 50 -91.52 60.41 -39.00
N GLU A 51 -91.72 61.27 -38.00
CA GLU A 51 -90.65 61.68 -37.08
C GLU A 51 -90.09 60.49 -36.27
N THR A 52 -90.95 59.63 -35.70
CA THR A 52 -90.52 58.41 -35.01
C THR A 52 -89.76 57.46 -35.94
N ARG A 53 -90.20 57.29 -37.20
CA ARG A 53 -89.48 56.49 -38.21
C ARG A 53 -88.10 57.08 -38.54
N LYS A 54 -87.99 58.41 -38.67
CA LYS A 54 -86.69 59.10 -38.87
C LYS A 54 -85.76 58.88 -37.69
N ARG A 55 -86.20 59.17 -36.46
CA ARG A 55 -85.43 58.94 -35.22
C ARG A 55 -85.01 57.47 -35.06
N ALA A 56 -85.90 56.52 -35.36
CA ALA A 56 -85.58 55.10 -35.34
C ALA A 56 -84.48 54.75 -36.36
N GLY A 57 -84.55 55.28 -37.58
CA GLY A 57 -83.52 55.12 -38.61
C GLY A 57 -82.17 55.74 -38.23
N GLU A 58 -82.17 56.89 -37.56
CA GLU A 58 -80.96 57.52 -37.01
C GLU A 58 -80.33 56.65 -35.90
N ILE A 59 -81.14 56.11 -34.98
CA ILE A 59 -80.68 55.17 -33.95
C ILE A 59 -80.09 53.90 -34.58
N HIS A 60 -80.70 53.36 -35.65
CA HIS A 60 -80.16 52.20 -36.36
C HIS A 60 -78.81 52.51 -37.03
N LYS A 61 -78.69 53.66 -37.72
CA LYS A 61 -77.43 54.13 -38.30
C LYS A 61 -76.34 54.36 -37.24
N LEU A 62 -76.71 54.91 -36.07
CA LEU A 62 -75.78 55.12 -34.96
C LEU A 62 -75.32 53.78 -34.36
N ARG A 63 -76.24 52.86 -34.10
CA ARG A 63 -75.91 51.51 -33.59
C ARG A 63 -74.98 50.78 -34.55
N LYS A 64 -75.28 50.78 -35.86
CA LYS A 64 -74.42 50.15 -36.86
C LYS A 64 -73.01 50.76 -36.85
N ARG A 65 -72.87 52.09 -36.92
CA ARG A 65 -71.55 52.74 -36.86
C ARG A 65 -70.78 52.43 -35.57
N ASN A 66 -71.48 52.36 -34.43
CA ASN A 66 -70.85 52.02 -33.14
C ASN A 66 -70.41 50.55 -33.10
N GLU A 67 -71.16 49.65 -33.74
CA GLU A 67 -70.82 48.23 -33.88
C GLU A 67 -69.64 48.02 -34.84
N ASP A 68 -69.69 48.65 -36.01
CA ASP A 68 -68.60 48.65 -37.01
C ASP A 68 -67.29 49.15 -36.35
N PHE A 69 -67.34 50.28 -35.63
CA PHE A 69 -66.18 50.84 -34.90
C PHE A 69 -65.69 49.93 -33.77
N ARG A 70 -66.59 49.27 -33.04
CA ARG A 70 -66.20 48.29 -32.00
C ARG A 70 -65.48 47.10 -32.61
N LEU A 71 -65.99 46.59 -33.73
CA LEU A 71 -65.46 45.43 -34.44
C LEU A 71 -64.11 45.74 -35.11
N GLU A 72 -63.95 46.92 -35.70
CA GLU A 72 -62.66 47.41 -36.20
C GLU A 72 -61.63 47.54 -35.06
N LYS A 73 -62.01 48.12 -33.93
CA LYS A 73 -61.16 48.21 -32.73
C LYS A 73 -60.76 46.84 -32.19
N GLU A 74 -61.68 45.89 -32.14
CA GLU A 74 -61.42 44.50 -31.73
C GLU A 74 -60.46 43.80 -32.69
N GLN A 75 -60.67 43.93 -34.01
CA GLN A 75 -59.76 43.40 -35.03
C GLN A 75 -58.36 44.01 -34.94
N PHE A 76 -58.24 45.32 -34.68
CA PHE A 76 -56.96 45.99 -34.50
C PHE A 76 -56.16 45.41 -33.31
N TYR A 77 -56.80 45.24 -32.14
CA TYR A 77 -56.14 44.61 -31.00
C TYR A 77 -55.86 43.12 -31.23
N ALA A 78 -56.75 42.39 -31.90
CA ALA A 78 -56.51 41.00 -32.26
C ALA A 78 -55.29 40.85 -33.21
N HIS A 79 -55.14 41.75 -34.19
CA HIS A 79 -53.97 41.80 -35.06
C HIS A 79 -52.71 42.11 -34.26
N LYS A 80 -52.71 43.18 -33.46
CA LYS A 80 -51.55 43.60 -32.65
C LYS A 80 -51.12 42.52 -31.65
N ASN A 81 -52.07 41.80 -31.05
CA ASN A 81 -51.78 40.69 -30.14
C ASN A 81 -51.20 39.47 -30.87
N ARG A 82 -51.67 39.15 -32.09
CA ARG A 82 -51.06 38.11 -32.94
C ARG A 82 -49.64 38.48 -33.35
N GLU A 83 -49.41 39.72 -33.73
CA GLU A 83 -48.09 40.22 -34.10
C GLU A 83 -47.11 40.16 -32.92
N LEU A 84 -47.53 40.60 -31.73
CA LEU A 84 -46.73 40.48 -30.51
C LEU A 84 -46.45 39.02 -30.15
N ALA A 85 -47.44 38.13 -30.28
CA ALA A 85 -47.26 36.70 -30.04
C ALA A 85 -46.24 36.08 -31.02
N ALA A 86 -46.29 36.44 -32.31
CA ALA A 86 -45.31 36.00 -33.30
C ALA A 86 -43.90 36.55 -33.02
N GLN A 87 -43.77 37.79 -32.56
CA GLN A 87 -42.48 38.35 -32.10
C GLN A 87 -41.93 37.58 -30.89
N MET A 88 -42.78 37.27 -29.90
CA MET A 88 -42.40 36.46 -28.74
C MET A 88 -42.02 35.03 -29.13
N GLU A 89 -42.74 34.41 -30.07
CA GLU A 89 -42.43 33.08 -30.59
C GLU A 89 -41.06 33.07 -31.29
N ASN A 90 -40.79 34.04 -32.18
CA ASN A 90 -39.50 34.19 -32.85
C ASN A 90 -38.34 34.44 -31.86
N LEU A 91 -38.57 35.20 -30.78
CA LEU A 91 -37.59 35.37 -29.71
C LEU A 91 -37.34 34.05 -28.95
N MET A 92 -38.40 33.28 -28.69
CA MET A 92 -38.31 32.00 -28.00
C MET A 92 -37.68 30.89 -28.86
N THR A 93 -37.92 30.85 -30.17
CA THR A 93 -37.23 29.93 -31.09
C THR A 93 -35.75 30.30 -31.20
N SER A 94 -35.42 31.58 -31.40
CA SER A 94 -34.03 32.07 -31.40
C SER A 94 -33.28 31.75 -30.09
N LYS A 95 -33.95 31.93 -28.94
CA LYS A 95 -33.40 31.54 -27.63
C LYS A 95 -33.14 30.03 -27.53
N ARG A 96 -34.12 29.19 -27.91
CA ARG A 96 -33.99 27.72 -27.95
C ARG A 96 -32.86 27.27 -28.88
N GLU A 97 -32.69 27.91 -30.03
CA GLU A 97 -31.57 27.65 -30.93
C GLU A 97 -30.22 28.04 -30.32
N SER A 98 -30.14 29.22 -29.69
CA SER A 98 -28.93 29.65 -28.98
C SER A 98 -28.55 28.68 -27.86
N GLU A 99 -29.53 28.21 -27.08
CA GLU A 99 -29.34 27.19 -26.04
C GLU A 99 -28.87 25.85 -26.62
N LYS A 100 -29.48 25.37 -27.72
CA LYS A 100 -29.02 24.17 -28.44
C LYS A 100 -27.58 24.31 -28.95
N ARG A 101 -27.23 25.45 -29.56
CA ARG A 101 -25.86 25.72 -30.03
C ARG A 101 -24.86 25.73 -28.87
N LYS A 102 -25.22 26.31 -27.71
CA LYS A 102 -24.41 26.27 -26.48
C LYS A 102 -24.23 24.85 -25.95
N GLN A 103 -25.30 24.04 -25.94
CA GLN A 103 -25.23 22.63 -25.52
C GLN A 103 -24.30 21.82 -26.44
N GLN A 104 -24.46 21.94 -27.76
CA GLN A 104 -23.60 21.28 -28.75
C GLN A 104 -22.13 21.70 -28.61
N ALA A 105 -21.86 23.00 -28.44
CA ALA A 105 -20.51 23.50 -28.21
C ALA A 105 -19.89 22.96 -26.90
N ALA A 106 -20.68 22.88 -25.82
CA ALA A 106 -20.25 22.30 -24.55
C ALA A 106 -19.97 20.79 -24.66
N GLU A 107 -20.78 20.06 -25.42
CA GLU A 107 -20.58 18.63 -25.68
C GLU A 107 -19.32 18.36 -26.51
N ILE A 108 -19.09 19.12 -27.59
CA ILE A 108 -17.86 19.05 -28.38
C ILE A 108 -16.63 19.35 -27.51
N LEU A 109 -16.67 20.40 -26.69
CA LEU A 109 -15.58 20.74 -25.78
C LEU A 109 -15.36 19.66 -24.70
N ALA A 110 -16.43 19.05 -24.19
CA ALA A 110 -16.33 17.94 -23.23
C ALA A 110 -15.71 16.70 -23.87
N ARG A 111 -16.04 16.40 -25.14
CA ARG A 111 -15.44 15.32 -25.92
C ARG A 111 -13.95 15.57 -26.15
N GLN A 112 -13.56 16.74 -26.66
CA GLN A 112 -12.16 17.11 -26.86
C GLN A 112 -11.34 17.02 -25.56
N LYS A 113 -11.93 17.44 -24.42
CA LYS A 113 -11.29 17.30 -23.10
C LYS A 113 -11.15 15.85 -22.62
N ARG A 114 -12.03 14.93 -23.03
CA ARG A 114 -11.87 13.48 -22.77
C ARG A 114 -10.77 12.90 -23.63
N GLU A 115 -10.81 13.13 -24.94
CA GLU A 115 -9.80 12.66 -25.90
C GLU A 115 -8.39 13.14 -25.51
N LEU A 116 -8.23 14.41 -25.12
CA LEU A 116 -6.95 14.93 -24.62
C LEU A 116 -6.47 14.23 -23.33
N ARG A 117 -7.37 13.97 -22.36
CA ARG A 117 -7.03 13.26 -21.12
C ARG A 117 -6.63 11.81 -21.37
N GLU A 118 -7.30 11.14 -22.30
CA GLU A 118 -6.99 9.77 -22.71
C GLU A 118 -5.64 9.71 -23.42
N ALA A 119 -5.34 10.65 -24.31
CA ALA A 119 -4.02 10.79 -24.93
C ALA A 119 -2.91 11.03 -23.88
N THR A 120 -3.06 12.03 -23.00
CA THR A 120 -2.09 12.28 -21.91
C THR A 120 -1.86 11.05 -21.04
N ARG A 121 -2.93 10.30 -20.73
CA ARG A 121 -2.84 9.08 -19.92
C ARG A 121 -2.15 7.94 -20.68
N ALA A 122 -2.35 7.83 -21.99
CA ALA A 122 -1.67 6.87 -22.85
C ALA A 122 -0.17 7.18 -22.94
N ASP A 123 0.21 8.46 -23.12
CA ASP A 123 1.60 8.91 -23.12
C ASP A 123 2.29 8.64 -21.78
N GLN A 124 1.62 8.92 -20.65
CA GLN A 124 2.11 8.58 -19.32
C GLN A 124 2.34 7.07 -19.16
N MET A 125 1.39 6.24 -19.57
CA MET A 125 1.54 4.77 -19.53
C MET A 125 2.65 4.27 -20.46
N ALA A 126 2.85 4.89 -21.62
CA ALA A 126 3.93 4.55 -22.55
C ALA A 126 5.31 4.90 -21.95
N HIS A 127 5.43 6.08 -21.32
CA HIS A 127 6.65 6.48 -20.62
C HIS A 127 6.96 5.58 -19.41
N GLU A 128 5.95 5.24 -18.59
CA GLU A 128 6.12 4.31 -17.47
C GLU A 128 6.57 2.91 -17.93
N ARG A 129 5.99 2.39 -19.02
CA ARG A 129 6.43 1.13 -19.66
C ARG A 129 7.89 1.20 -20.12
N MET A 130 8.29 2.28 -20.77
CA MET A 130 9.67 2.50 -21.21
C MET A 130 10.65 2.51 -20.02
N LEU A 131 10.31 3.20 -18.94
CA LEU A 131 11.10 3.21 -17.70
C LEU A 131 11.17 1.81 -17.05
N ALA A 132 10.08 1.05 -17.06
CA ALA A 132 10.05 -0.32 -16.55
C ALA A 132 10.93 -1.26 -17.39
N GLU A 133 10.90 -1.13 -18.72
CA GLU A 133 11.75 -1.89 -19.64
C GLU A 133 13.23 -1.55 -19.45
N GLN A 134 13.58 -0.26 -19.33
CA GLN A 134 14.95 0.17 -19.02
C GLN A 134 15.44 -0.44 -17.71
N ARG A 135 14.65 -0.38 -16.63
CA ARG A 135 14.99 -1.01 -15.33
C ARG A 135 15.19 -2.53 -15.46
N LEU A 136 14.41 -3.21 -16.30
CA LEU A 136 14.58 -4.64 -16.58
C LEU A 136 15.88 -4.92 -17.34
N MET A 137 16.26 -4.09 -18.31
CA MET A 137 17.55 -4.19 -19.00
C MET A 137 18.73 -3.95 -18.05
N GLU A 138 18.68 -2.90 -17.24
CA GLU A 138 19.70 -2.60 -16.22
C GLU A 138 19.85 -3.76 -15.22
N ARG A 139 18.74 -4.34 -14.76
CA ARG A 139 18.74 -5.53 -13.89
C ARG A 139 19.36 -6.75 -14.58
N LYS A 140 19.08 -7.00 -15.86
CA LYS A 140 19.71 -8.08 -16.64
C LYS A 140 21.22 -7.87 -16.75
N VAL A 141 21.68 -6.65 -17.05
CA VAL A 141 23.10 -6.31 -17.11
C VAL A 141 23.78 -6.48 -15.75
N ALA A 142 23.14 -6.05 -14.66
CA ALA A 142 23.66 -6.22 -13.30
C ALA A 142 23.77 -7.70 -12.89
N LEU A 143 22.78 -8.53 -13.25
CA LEU A 143 22.85 -9.98 -13.06
C LEU A 143 24.01 -10.60 -13.85
N GLY A 144 24.16 -10.27 -15.13
CA GLY A 144 25.28 -10.74 -15.95
C GLY A 144 26.66 -10.33 -15.40
N LYS A 145 26.79 -9.12 -14.85
CA LYS A 145 28.00 -8.69 -14.12
C LYS A 145 28.24 -9.54 -12.87
N LYS A 146 27.20 -9.77 -12.06
CA LYS A 146 27.26 -10.60 -10.84
C LYS A 146 27.66 -12.05 -11.15
N GLU A 147 27.18 -12.61 -12.26
CA GLU A 147 27.56 -13.95 -12.71
C GLU A 147 29.01 -14.05 -13.17
N ARG A 148 29.53 -13.04 -13.88
CA ARG A 148 30.96 -12.98 -14.23
C ARG A 148 31.83 -12.97 -12.98
N VAL A 149 31.57 -12.04 -12.04
CA VAL A 149 32.29 -11.96 -10.76
C VAL A 149 32.25 -13.28 -9.98
N LYS A 150 31.11 -13.98 -9.97
CA LYS A 150 31.02 -15.33 -9.37
C LYS A 150 31.92 -16.35 -10.08
N LYS A 151 31.93 -16.39 -11.40
CA LYS A 151 32.80 -17.29 -12.18
C LYS A 151 34.28 -16.98 -11.93
N ASP A 152 34.65 -15.70 -11.93
CA ASP A 152 36.01 -15.25 -11.68
C ASP A 152 36.49 -15.65 -10.27
N HIS A 153 35.64 -15.50 -9.25
CA HIS A 153 35.92 -15.98 -7.90
C HIS A 153 36.11 -17.50 -7.82
N ILE A 154 35.29 -18.29 -8.52
CA ILE A 154 35.43 -19.76 -8.57
C ILE A 154 36.78 -20.12 -9.21
N VAL A 155 37.11 -19.52 -10.37
CA VAL A 155 38.38 -19.74 -11.07
C VAL A 155 39.58 -19.37 -10.20
N GLN A 156 39.54 -18.22 -9.49
CA GLN A 156 40.59 -17.84 -8.57
C GLN A 156 40.73 -18.79 -7.38
N ARG A 157 39.61 -19.22 -6.78
CA ARG A 157 39.60 -20.21 -5.69
C ARG A 157 40.21 -21.53 -6.14
N ASP A 158 39.78 -22.05 -7.29
CA ASP A 158 40.21 -23.35 -7.80
C ASP A 158 41.68 -23.32 -8.21
N ARG A 159 42.15 -22.19 -8.77
CA ARG A 159 43.58 -21.93 -9.00
C ARG A 159 44.38 -21.91 -7.70
N ALA A 160 43.92 -21.18 -6.68
CA ALA A 160 44.61 -21.12 -5.38
C ALA A 160 44.65 -22.48 -4.66
N LEU A 161 43.59 -23.28 -4.79
CA LEU A 161 43.56 -24.67 -4.31
C LEU A 161 44.55 -25.55 -5.09
N SER A 162 44.62 -25.41 -6.41
CA SER A 162 45.59 -26.13 -7.25
C SER A 162 47.05 -25.78 -6.89
N GLU A 163 47.38 -24.48 -6.78
CA GLU A 163 48.70 -24.00 -6.37
C GLU A 163 49.05 -24.45 -4.94
N LYS A 164 48.08 -24.47 -4.01
CA LYS A 164 48.28 -25.02 -2.65
C LYS A 164 48.57 -26.52 -2.68
N SER A 165 47.81 -27.30 -3.45
CA SER A 165 48.02 -28.75 -3.59
C SER A 165 49.36 -29.07 -4.26
N GLN A 166 49.77 -28.30 -5.27
CA GLN A 166 51.09 -28.42 -5.89
C GLN A 166 52.20 -28.15 -4.86
N ARG A 167 52.12 -27.06 -4.09
CA ARG A 167 53.10 -26.77 -3.02
C ARG A 167 53.14 -27.85 -1.94
N ILE A 168 52.00 -28.45 -1.58
CA ILE A 168 51.96 -29.58 -0.63
C ILE A 168 52.66 -30.79 -1.22
N GLU A 169 52.41 -31.12 -2.49
CA GLU A 169 53.05 -32.26 -3.18
C GLU A 169 54.56 -32.03 -3.38
N GLU A 170 54.99 -30.82 -3.74
CA GLU A 170 56.40 -30.42 -3.84
C GLU A 170 57.11 -30.51 -2.49
N ASN A 171 56.49 -29.99 -1.42
CA ASN A 171 57.01 -30.10 -0.06
C ASN A 171 57.05 -31.55 0.42
N ARG A 172 56.05 -32.39 0.08
CA ARG A 172 56.07 -33.82 0.41
C ARG A 172 57.22 -34.54 -0.29
N LYS A 173 57.42 -34.30 -1.58
CA LYS A 173 58.55 -34.86 -2.36
C LYS A 173 59.90 -34.40 -1.83
N ALA A 174 60.03 -33.12 -1.46
CA ALA A 174 61.25 -32.59 -0.85
C ALA A 174 61.52 -33.23 0.53
N TYR A 175 60.48 -33.49 1.32
CA TYR A 175 60.57 -34.20 2.59
C TYR A 175 60.93 -35.69 2.39
N GLU A 176 60.28 -36.39 1.46
CA GLU A 176 60.58 -37.78 1.08
C GLU A 176 62.03 -37.94 0.63
N LEU A 177 62.55 -37.01 -0.19
CA LEU A 177 63.94 -37.00 -0.62
C LEU A 177 64.91 -36.83 0.56
N ARG A 178 64.67 -35.86 1.44
CA ARG A 178 65.48 -35.65 2.66
C ARG A 178 65.44 -36.86 3.60
N LEU A 179 64.26 -37.48 3.77
CA LEU A 179 64.11 -38.68 4.57
C LEU A 179 64.90 -39.86 3.98
N ALA A 180 64.90 -40.01 2.65
CA ALA A 180 65.70 -41.03 1.98
C ALA A 180 67.22 -40.77 2.10
N GLU A 181 67.66 -39.50 2.09
CA GLU A 181 69.05 -39.13 2.38
C GLU A 181 69.43 -39.44 3.83
N GLU A 182 68.59 -39.07 4.81
CA GLU A 182 68.86 -39.33 6.24
C GLU A 182 68.87 -40.83 6.54
N LEU A 183 67.92 -41.62 6.00
CA LEU A 183 67.91 -43.09 6.13
C LEU A 183 69.14 -43.75 5.49
N LYS A 184 69.63 -43.20 4.37
CA LYS A 184 70.86 -43.66 3.72
C LYS A 184 72.08 -43.35 4.58
N GLU A 185 72.13 -42.19 5.22
CA GLU A 185 73.20 -41.81 6.14
C GLU A 185 73.15 -42.61 7.45
N GLN A 186 71.95 -42.87 7.97
CA GLN A 186 71.72 -43.77 9.09
C GLN A 186 72.20 -45.19 8.76
N SER A 187 71.90 -45.72 7.58
CA SER A 187 72.38 -47.05 7.15
C SER A 187 73.91 -47.12 7.02
N LYS A 188 74.59 -46.01 6.64
CA LYS A 188 76.06 -45.95 6.70
C LYS A 188 76.56 -46.00 8.14
N LYS A 189 76.04 -45.13 9.01
CA LYS A 189 76.39 -45.06 10.44
C LYS A 189 76.14 -46.38 11.16
N GLU A 190 75.04 -47.07 10.83
CA GLU A 190 74.71 -48.39 11.36
C GLU A 190 75.72 -49.46 10.89
N LYS A 191 76.14 -49.44 9.62
CA LYS A 191 77.20 -50.32 9.12
C LYS A 191 78.57 -50.03 9.75
N GLU A 192 78.85 -48.76 10.07
CA GLU A 192 80.06 -48.36 10.80
C GLU A 192 80.00 -48.82 12.26
N LEU A 193 78.87 -48.65 12.93
CA LEU A 193 78.59 -49.19 14.27
C LEU A 193 78.69 -50.72 14.30
N GLN A 194 78.14 -51.43 13.31
CA GLN A 194 78.27 -52.88 13.18
C GLN A 194 79.74 -53.32 13.04
N LYS A 195 80.54 -52.60 12.25
CA LYS A 195 82.00 -52.85 12.16
C LYS A 195 82.70 -52.61 13.50
N LEU A 196 82.39 -51.51 14.18
CA LEU A 196 82.95 -51.20 15.50
C LEU A 196 82.56 -52.26 16.53
N ALA A 197 81.31 -52.73 16.53
CA ALA A 197 80.84 -53.82 17.38
C ALA A 197 81.52 -55.16 17.07
N THR A 198 81.79 -55.49 15.80
CA THR A 198 82.58 -56.69 15.47
C THR A 198 84.03 -56.57 15.92
N MET A 199 84.64 -55.38 15.81
CA MET A 199 85.99 -55.11 16.31
C MET A 199 86.04 -55.14 17.86
N GLU A 200 84.99 -54.67 18.52
CA GLU A 200 84.84 -54.77 19.99
C GLU A 200 84.74 -56.23 20.42
N LEU A 201 83.90 -57.05 19.77
CA LEU A 201 83.80 -58.49 20.04
C LEU A 201 85.13 -59.21 19.84
N GLU A 202 85.85 -58.94 18.74
CA GLU A 202 87.21 -59.46 18.54
C GLU A 202 88.18 -59.01 19.63
N LEU A 203 88.08 -57.77 20.09
CA LEU A 203 88.96 -57.22 21.13
C LEU A 203 88.64 -57.83 22.50
N ILE A 204 87.36 -58.05 22.80
CA ILE A 204 86.89 -58.78 23.99
C ILE A 204 87.36 -60.23 23.94
N GLU A 205 87.24 -60.92 22.80
CA GLU A 205 87.74 -62.30 22.64
C GLU A 205 89.27 -62.35 22.82
N LYS A 206 90.02 -61.42 22.21
CA LYS A 206 91.48 -61.29 22.41
C LYS A 206 91.84 -60.96 23.87
N LEU A 207 91.03 -60.15 24.57
CA LEU A 207 91.24 -59.81 25.98
C LEU A 207 90.93 -61.00 26.89
N GLN A 208 89.83 -61.70 26.65
CA GLN A 208 89.46 -62.93 27.36
C GLN A 208 90.50 -64.02 27.14
N LYS A 209 91.00 -64.18 25.91
CA LYS A 209 92.11 -65.10 25.61
C LYS A 209 93.38 -64.70 26.37
N LYS A 210 93.75 -63.42 26.40
CA LYS A 210 94.89 -62.94 27.21
C LYS A 210 94.69 -63.12 28.72
N GLN A 211 93.47 -62.93 29.23
CA GLN A 211 93.14 -63.19 30.64
C GLN A 211 93.15 -64.68 30.97
N MET A 212 92.79 -65.54 30.01
CA MET A 212 92.89 -66.99 30.12
C MET A 212 94.35 -67.45 30.03
N GLU A 213 95.15 -66.90 29.13
CA GLU A 213 96.60 -67.11 29.07
C GLU A 213 97.28 -66.64 30.37
N GLN A 214 96.86 -65.51 30.96
CA GLN A 214 97.30 -65.10 32.29
C GLN A 214 96.85 -66.07 33.38
N ARG A 215 95.59 -66.52 33.40
CA ARG A 215 95.11 -67.52 34.37
C ARG A 215 95.90 -68.82 34.28
N ASN A 216 96.10 -69.35 33.08
CA ASN A 216 96.88 -70.56 32.86
C ASN A 216 98.34 -70.37 33.30
N ALA A 217 98.96 -69.21 33.00
CA ALA A 217 100.30 -68.89 33.47
C ALA A 217 100.38 -68.73 35.00
N TYR A 218 99.32 -68.26 35.66
CA TYR A 218 99.20 -68.25 37.12
C TYR A 218 98.99 -69.67 37.69
N GLU A 219 98.17 -70.53 37.05
CA GLU A 219 98.00 -71.94 37.44
C GLU A 219 99.33 -72.72 37.32
N ASP A 220 100.06 -72.56 36.22
CA ASP A 220 101.39 -73.16 36.04
C ASP A 220 102.39 -72.70 37.13
N LEU A 221 102.29 -71.43 37.54
CA LEU A 221 103.10 -70.87 38.63
C LEU A 221 102.69 -71.42 40.02
N GLU A 222 101.38 -71.57 40.28
CA GLU A 222 100.85 -72.16 41.52
C GLU A 222 101.19 -73.66 41.64
N VAL A 223 101.23 -74.40 40.52
CA VAL A 223 101.67 -75.80 40.47
C VAL A 223 103.17 -75.91 40.78
N ALA A 224 104.00 -75.02 40.25
CA ALA A 224 105.44 -74.98 40.54
C ALA A 224 105.76 -74.59 42.00
N LEU A 225 104.88 -73.82 42.66
CA LEU A 225 105.04 -73.34 44.04
C LEU A 225 104.38 -74.23 45.11
N GLY A 226 103.75 -75.36 44.72
CA GLY A 226 103.37 -76.44 45.64
C GLY A 226 102.25 -76.12 46.64
N LEU A 227 101.37 -75.15 46.34
CA LEU A 227 100.50 -74.51 47.34
C LEU A 227 99.03 -74.95 47.40
N ARG A 228 98.57 -75.97 46.65
CA ARG A 228 97.26 -76.61 46.94
C ARG A 228 97.01 -78.03 46.39
N LYS A 229 96.06 -78.71 47.04
CA LYS A 229 95.38 -79.97 46.64
C LYS A 229 93.84 -79.73 46.66
N PRO A 230 93.00 -80.66 46.16
CA PRO A 230 91.79 -80.28 45.41
C PRO A 230 90.52 -79.96 46.21
N GLN A 231 89.56 -79.37 45.48
CA GLN A 231 88.10 -79.55 45.54
C GLN A 231 87.24 -78.30 45.88
N GLU A 232 86.03 -78.36 45.33
CA GLU A 232 84.98 -77.35 45.17
C GLU A 232 84.41 -76.68 46.43
N ARG A 233 83.95 -75.41 46.30
CA ARG A 233 82.53 -74.93 46.38
C ARG A 233 82.40 -73.52 46.97
N GLY A 234 81.43 -72.75 46.44
CA GLY A 234 80.64 -71.82 47.27
C GLY A 234 80.83 -70.30 47.09
N GLY A 235 80.21 -69.72 46.06
CA GLY A 235 79.06 -68.80 46.23
C GLY A 235 79.15 -67.41 46.91
N SER A 236 78.66 -66.41 46.16
CA SER A 236 77.71 -65.34 46.59
C SER A 236 78.23 -63.97 47.09
N ARG A 237 77.79 -62.87 46.44
CA ARG A 237 76.91 -61.78 47.02
C ARG A 237 76.80 -60.47 46.18
N GLY A 238 75.65 -59.77 46.31
CA GLY A 238 75.41 -58.33 46.02
C GLY A 238 74.44 -58.05 44.84
N ASN A 239 73.16 -57.66 44.99
CA ASN A 239 72.50 -56.41 45.52
C ASN A 239 72.84 -55.12 44.73
N GLN A 240 71.95 -54.13 44.47
CA GLN A 240 70.50 -53.88 44.65
C GLN A 240 70.12 -52.72 43.67
N GLN A 241 69.01 -52.73 42.91
CA GLN A 241 67.62 -52.31 43.24
C GLN A 241 67.40 -50.79 43.45
N MET A 242 66.39 -50.20 42.77
CA MET A 242 65.49 -49.16 43.31
C MET A 242 64.27 -48.90 42.38
N THR A 243 63.15 -48.50 42.97
CA THR A 243 61.84 -48.20 42.35
C THR A 243 61.23 -46.95 43.01
N VAL A 244 60.31 -46.24 42.35
CA VAL A 244 59.45 -45.24 43.01
C VAL A 244 58.03 -45.22 42.44
N GLN A 245 57.07 -44.76 43.25
CA GLN A 245 55.62 -44.94 43.11
C GLN A 245 54.83 -43.65 42.80
N GLU A 246 53.58 -43.89 42.45
CA GLU A 246 52.42 -43.01 42.20
C GLU A 246 51.77 -42.48 43.51
N GLN A 247 51.12 -41.30 43.48
CA GLN A 247 50.09 -40.89 44.47
C GLN A 247 49.18 -39.74 43.98
N GLN A 248 48.03 -39.57 44.65
CA GLN A 248 46.81 -38.84 44.21
C GLN A 248 46.34 -37.81 45.29
N LEU A 249 45.50 -36.81 44.90
CA LEU A 249 44.24 -36.32 45.56
C LEU A 249 44.18 -36.14 47.12
N GLU A 250 43.62 -35.11 47.80
CA GLU A 250 42.63 -33.99 47.64
C GLU A 250 42.75 -33.04 48.91
N PRO A 251 41.88 -32.05 49.28
CA PRO A 251 41.04 -31.04 48.58
C PRO A 251 41.08 -29.57 49.17
N GLU A 252 40.30 -28.65 48.57
CA GLU A 252 39.57 -27.48 49.14
C GLU A 252 40.27 -26.34 49.92
N GLU A 253 40.52 -25.21 49.24
CA GLU A 253 39.92 -23.88 49.55
C GLU A 253 39.53 -23.21 48.21
N PRO A 254 38.49 -22.35 48.15
CA PRO A 254 38.05 -21.74 46.89
C PRO A 254 39.06 -20.71 46.38
N ASP A 255 39.75 -21.05 45.28
CA ASP A 255 40.76 -20.20 44.64
C ASP A 255 40.14 -18.87 44.17
N GLU A 256 40.61 -17.76 44.73
CA GLU A 256 40.25 -16.39 44.32
C GLU A 256 40.51 -16.18 42.81
N ALA A 257 41.46 -16.92 42.23
CA ALA A 257 41.74 -16.90 40.80
C ALA A 257 40.67 -17.62 39.94
N GLU A 258 39.85 -18.52 40.47
CA GLU A 258 38.70 -19.09 39.75
C GLU A 258 37.51 -18.12 39.78
N VAL A 259 37.26 -17.46 40.91
CA VAL A 259 36.24 -16.38 41.00
C VAL A 259 36.57 -15.23 40.05
N ALA A 260 37.85 -14.84 39.98
CA ALA A 260 38.34 -13.85 39.02
C ALA A 260 38.14 -14.28 37.55
N ARG A 261 38.32 -15.57 37.22
CA ARG A 261 38.05 -16.10 35.87
C ARG A 261 36.58 -16.07 35.53
N GLN A 262 35.71 -16.53 36.43
CA GLN A 262 34.26 -16.51 36.21
C GLN A 262 33.74 -15.08 36.08
N PHE A 263 34.21 -14.14 36.90
CA PHE A 263 33.88 -12.72 36.75
C PHE A 263 34.32 -12.16 35.39
N GLY A 264 35.54 -12.48 34.95
CA GLY A 264 36.08 -12.06 33.64
C GLY A 264 35.38 -12.70 32.42
N VAL A 265 34.71 -13.83 32.59
CA VAL A 265 33.85 -14.44 31.55
C VAL A 265 32.51 -13.70 31.43
N LEU A 266 32.02 -13.09 32.51
CA LEU A 266 30.73 -12.40 32.56
C LEU A 266 30.85 -10.90 32.19
N ASP A 267 31.88 -10.22 32.69
CA ASP A 267 32.20 -8.83 32.34
C ASP A 267 32.93 -8.76 30.99
N VAL A 268 32.29 -9.27 29.94
CA VAL A 268 32.77 -9.27 28.55
C VAL A 268 33.12 -7.85 28.06
N ASP A 269 32.46 -6.84 28.62
CA ASP A 269 32.66 -5.43 28.30
C ASP A 269 33.83 -4.78 29.09
N GLY A 270 34.45 -5.50 30.04
CA GLY A 270 35.61 -5.07 30.82
C GLY A 270 35.37 -3.86 31.72
N THR A 271 34.15 -3.72 32.24
CA THR A 271 33.70 -2.54 32.98
C THR A 271 34.02 -2.56 34.48
N GLY A 272 34.36 -3.72 35.04
CA GLY A 272 34.53 -3.97 36.47
C GLY A 272 33.23 -4.24 37.23
N PHE A 273 32.09 -4.36 36.54
CA PHE A 273 30.76 -4.53 37.15
C PHE A 273 29.86 -5.47 36.34
N ILE A 274 29.17 -6.38 37.02
CA ILE A 274 28.17 -7.27 36.41
C ILE A 274 26.81 -6.56 36.39
N ASN A 275 26.19 -6.49 35.22
CA ASN A 275 24.83 -5.99 35.03
C ASN A 275 23.77 -7.11 35.12
N THR A 276 22.50 -6.73 35.26
CA THR A 276 21.38 -7.68 35.44
C THR A 276 21.27 -8.74 34.33
N SER A 277 21.62 -8.40 33.08
CA SER A 277 21.59 -9.35 31.96
C SER A 277 22.78 -10.32 31.97
N GLN A 278 23.96 -9.87 32.41
CA GLN A 278 25.12 -10.74 32.64
C GLN A 278 24.89 -11.68 33.83
N LEU A 279 24.25 -11.21 34.91
CA LEU A 279 23.81 -12.06 36.02
C LEU A 279 22.81 -13.13 35.56
N GLN A 280 21.88 -12.78 34.67
CA GLN A 280 20.96 -13.76 34.07
C GLN A 280 21.73 -14.86 33.30
N GLN A 281 22.70 -14.47 32.48
CA GLN A 281 23.53 -15.44 31.73
C GLN A 281 24.34 -16.36 32.65
N LEU A 282 24.85 -15.86 33.77
CA LEU A 282 25.48 -16.70 34.80
C LEU A 282 24.48 -17.73 35.33
N MET A 283 23.30 -17.30 35.78
CA MET A 283 22.29 -18.19 36.36
C MET A 283 21.83 -19.25 35.35
N GLU A 284 21.63 -18.87 34.08
CA GLU A 284 21.34 -19.79 32.99
C GLU A 284 22.49 -20.78 32.73
N SER A 285 23.76 -20.36 32.80
CA SER A 285 24.92 -21.25 32.67
C SER A 285 25.07 -22.24 33.83
N LEU A 286 24.59 -21.87 35.03
CA LEU A 286 24.50 -22.74 36.21
C LEU A 286 23.22 -23.60 36.21
N GLY A 287 22.39 -23.51 35.16
CA GLY A 287 21.18 -24.31 34.98
C GLY A 287 19.94 -23.78 35.71
N ILE A 288 19.99 -22.57 36.27
CA ILE A 288 18.93 -21.95 37.05
C ILE A 288 18.22 -20.87 36.22
N ALA A 289 17.06 -21.20 35.66
CA ALA A 289 16.23 -20.24 34.94
C ALA A 289 15.42 -19.37 35.91
N LEU A 290 15.81 -18.11 36.08
CA LEU A 290 15.09 -17.11 36.87
C LEU A 290 14.12 -16.31 35.98
N ASN A 291 12.91 -16.04 36.49
CA ASN A 291 12.02 -15.07 35.83
C ASN A 291 12.44 -13.62 36.16
N GLY A 292 11.95 -12.63 35.40
CA GLY A 292 12.39 -11.24 35.52
C GLY A 292 12.25 -10.65 36.94
N ALA A 293 11.20 -11.00 37.67
CA ALA A 293 11.00 -10.53 39.06
C ALA A 293 11.96 -11.21 40.05
N GLN A 294 12.27 -12.49 39.84
CA GLN A 294 13.28 -13.21 40.63
C GLN A 294 14.69 -12.71 40.36
N LEU A 295 15.01 -12.37 39.10
CA LEU A 295 16.29 -11.79 38.70
C LEU A 295 16.51 -10.40 39.30
N GLU A 296 15.47 -9.56 39.31
CA GLU A 296 15.49 -8.24 39.96
C GLU A 296 15.68 -8.39 41.48
N GLN A 297 14.96 -9.30 42.13
CA GLN A 297 15.12 -9.60 43.56
C GLN A 297 16.50 -10.20 43.90
N ALA A 298 17.09 -11.01 43.01
CA ALA A 298 18.45 -11.53 43.17
C ALA A 298 19.49 -10.41 43.04
N THR A 299 19.33 -9.55 42.04
CA THR A 299 20.20 -8.37 41.84
C THR A 299 20.19 -7.46 43.07
N MET A 300 19.01 -7.14 43.60
CA MET A 300 18.86 -6.33 44.83
C MET A 300 19.43 -6.98 46.10
N GLN A 301 19.56 -8.31 46.15
CA GLN A 301 20.19 -8.99 47.30
C GLN A 301 21.72 -8.94 47.22
N LEU A 302 22.29 -8.87 46.02
CA LEU A 302 23.73 -8.85 45.76
C LEU A 302 24.30 -7.42 45.78
N ASP A 303 23.57 -6.46 45.21
CA ASP A 303 23.90 -5.03 45.19
C ASP A 303 23.67 -4.39 46.57
N LYS A 304 24.68 -4.46 47.45
CA LYS A 304 24.60 -3.90 48.81
C LYS A 304 24.71 -2.38 48.82
N ASN A 305 25.27 -1.79 47.77
CA ASN A 305 25.45 -0.35 47.64
C ASN A 305 24.32 0.37 46.88
N ASN A 306 23.35 -0.36 46.32
CA ASN A 306 22.23 0.13 45.49
C ASN A 306 22.69 0.91 44.23
N SER A 307 23.77 0.49 43.58
CA SER A 307 24.24 1.11 42.31
C SER A 307 23.49 0.62 41.06
N GLY A 308 22.65 -0.41 41.20
CA GLY A 308 22.02 -1.12 40.09
C GLY A 308 22.96 -2.08 39.35
N LYS A 309 24.15 -2.36 39.90
CA LYS A 309 25.16 -3.25 39.34
C LYS A 309 25.92 -3.96 40.45
N ILE A 310 26.45 -5.15 40.19
CA ILE A 310 27.21 -5.93 41.17
C ILE A 310 28.70 -5.68 40.93
N SER A 311 29.40 -5.14 41.92
CA SER A 311 30.86 -4.96 41.87
C SER A 311 31.61 -6.27 42.13
N TYR A 312 32.89 -6.34 41.72
CA TYR A 312 33.75 -7.51 41.99
C TYR A 312 33.77 -7.93 43.48
N GLY A 313 33.82 -6.96 44.40
CA GLY A 313 33.81 -7.24 45.84
C GLY A 313 32.48 -7.80 46.37
N GLU A 314 31.35 -7.38 45.79
CA GLU A 314 30.02 -7.93 46.12
C GLU A 314 29.82 -9.33 45.51
N PHE A 315 30.36 -9.56 44.31
CA PHE A 315 30.36 -10.88 43.68
C PHE A 315 31.22 -11.88 44.44
N LEU A 316 32.44 -11.49 44.83
CA LEU A 316 33.36 -12.34 45.61
C LEU A 316 32.74 -12.73 46.97
N LEU A 317 32.14 -11.77 47.68
CA LEU A 317 31.50 -12.00 48.98
C LEU A 317 30.30 -12.96 48.90
N TRP A 318 29.60 -13.01 47.77
CA TRP A 318 28.53 -13.98 47.50
C TRP A 318 29.05 -15.34 47.03
N TRP A 319 30.18 -15.37 46.31
CA TRP A 319 30.76 -16.61 45.81
C TRP A 319 31.52 -17.39 46.90
N SER A 320 32.05 -16.69 47.91
CA SER A 320 32.82 -17.28 49.02
C SER A 320 32.02 -17.48 50.32
N GLY A 321 30.68 -17.41 50.30
CA GLY A 321 29.85 -17.37 51.51
C GLY A 321 28.42 -17.93 51.38
#